data_AF-A0A550GDH0-F1
#
_entry.id   AF-A0A550GDH0-F1
#
_cell.length_a   1.000
_cell.length_b   1.000
_cell.length_c   1.000
_cell.angle_alpha   90.00
_cell.angle_beta   90.00
_cell.angle_gamma   90.00
#
_symmetry.space_group_name_H-M   'P 1'
#
loop_
_entity.id
_entity.type
_entity.pdbx_description
1 polymer ?
#
loop_
_entity_poly.entity_id
_entity_poly.type
_entity_poly.pdbx_seq_one_letter_code
_entity_poly.pdbx_strand_id
1 'polypeptide(L)'
;SVVTLVERWWFFAFSTAAFIGMLYLLLKGSKRETGNLNSTLAFVVAGWSLFPVVWILAPTGFGLFTTLIEAVLYLALDFATKIAFGFYIVKRENPSSHD
;
A
#
# COMPACT_ATOMS: atom_id res chain seq x y z
N SER A 1 11.29 -13.69 -20.60
CA SER A 1 10.94 -12.25 -20.67
C SER A 1 12.00 -11.50 -19.90
N VAL A 2 12.93 -10.88 -20.62
CA VAL A 2 14.30 -10.63 -20.11
C VAL A 2 14.41 -9.23 -19.54
N VAL A 3 13.68 -8.94 -18.45
CA VAL A 3 14.07 -7.80 -17.62
C VAL A 3 15.30 -8.23 -16.85
N THR A 4 16.43 -7.57 -17.10
CA THR A 4 17.70 -7.91 -16.46
C THR A 4 17.62 -7.67 -14.95
N LEU A 5 18.57 -8.24 -14.20
CA LEU A 5 18.63 -8.08 -12.75
C LEU A 5 18.80 -6.61 -12.33
N VAL A 6 19.35 -5.76 -13.22
CA VAL A 6 19.56 -4.33 -12.99
C VAL A 6 18.32 -3.52 -13.37
N GLU A 7 17.67 -3.82 -14.50
CA GLU A 7 16.49 -3.09 -14.98
C GLU A 7 15.33 -3.13 -13.99
N ARG A 8 15.11 -4.27 -13.32
CA ARG A 8 14.05 -4.38 -12.30
C ARG A 8 14.23 -3.39 -11.15
N TRP A 9 15.47 -3.09 -10.76
CA TRP A 9 15.75 -2.13 -9.69
C TRP A 9 15.51 -0.69 -10.15
N TRP A 10 15.78 -0.38 -11.42
CA TRP A 10 15.40 0.91 -11.99
C TRP A 10 13.88 1.10 -12.04
N PHE A 11 13.14 0.08 -12.48
CA PHE A 11 11.68 0.11 -12.46
C PHE A 11 11.14 0.22 -11.03
N PHE A 12 11.74 -0.49 -10.08
CA PHE A 12 11.38 -0.40 -8.67
C PHE A 12 11.64 1.00 -8.10
N ALA A 13 12.80 1.59 -8.39
CA ALA A 13 13.15 2.93 -7.93
C ALA A 13 12.19 3.98 -8.51
N PHE A 14 11.89 3.89 -9.81
CA PHE A 14 10.92 4.78 -10.46
C PHE A 14 9.51 4.63 -9.88
N SER A 15 9.05 3.38 -9.69
CA SER A 15 7.76 3.08 -9.06
C SER A 15 7.67 3.62 -7.63
N THR A 16 8.74 3.46 -6.85
CA THR A 16 8.82 3.95 -5.47
C THR A 16 8.82 5.48 -5.43
N ALA A 17 9.53 6.15 -6.34
CA ALA A 17 9.51 7.60 -6.45
C ALA A 17 8.09 8.12 -6.78
N ALA A 18 7.39 7.47 -7.71
CA ALA A 18 6.00 7.80 -8.03
C ALA A 18 5.06 7.58 -6.83
N PHE A 19 5.25 6.48 -6.09
CA PHE A 19 4.50 6.19 -4.87
C PHE A 19 4.71 7.25 -3.79
N ILE A 20 5.97 7.64 -3.52
CA ILE A 20 6.30 8.72 -2.58
C ILE A 20 5.66 10.05 -3.01
N GLY A 21 5.71 10.37 -4.31
CA GLY A 21 5.05 11.55 -4.86
C GLY A 21 3.54 11.56 -4.63
N MET A 22 2.89 10.42 -4.84
CA MET A 22 1.46 10.24 -4.56
C MET A 22 1.15 10.41 -3.06
N LEU A 23 1.93 9.78 -2.17
CA LEU A 23 1.77 9.95 -0.72
C LEU A 23 1.93 11.42 -0.30
N TYR A 24 2.91 12.13 -0.86
CA TYR A 24 3.10 13.55 -0.60
C TYR A 24 1.87 14.38 -0.98
N LEU A 25 1.27 14.14 -2.14
CA LEU A 25 0.06 14.84 -2.57
C LEU A 25 -1.12 14.56 -1.64
N LEU A 26 -1.33 13.30 -1.24
CA LEU A 26 -2.39 12.93 -0.30
C LEU A 26 -2.21 13.56 1.08
N LEU A 27 -0.99 13.51 1.63
CA LEU A 27 -0.66 14.11 2.92
C LEU A 27 -0.84 15.63 2.90
N LYS A 28 -0.41 16.28 1.81
CA LYS A 28 -0.59 17.73 1.62
C LYS A 28 -2.06 18.11 1.52
N GLY A 29 -2.87 17.33 0.80
CA GLY A 29 -4.32 17.52 0.71
C GLY A 29 -5.01 17.40 2.07
N SER A 30 -4.74 16.33 2.82
CA SER A 30 -5.35 16.11 4.13
C SER A 30 -4.99 17.18 5.17
N LYS A 31 -3.73 17.66 5.18
CA LYS A 31 -3.31 18.73 6.10
C LYS A 31 -4.03 20.05 5.81
N ARG A 32 -4.29 20.35 4.53
CA ARG A 32 -4.98 21.58 4.12
C ARG A 32 -6.45 21.60 4.53
N GLU A 33 -7.12 20.45 4.45
CA GLU A 33 -8.54 20.32 4.74
C GLU A 33 -8.85 20.22 6.24
N THR A 34 -8.11 19.38 6.99
CA THR A 34 -8.52 18.96 8.34
C THR A 34 -7.50 19.30 9.44
N GLY A 35 -6.30 19.78 9.10
CA GLY A 35 -5.21 20.06 10.05
C GLY A 35 -4.56 18.82 10.69
N ASN A 36 -5.27 17.68 10.75
CA ASN A 36 -4.82 16.39 11.26
C ASN A 36 -4.77 15.30 10.17
N LEU A 37 -3.98 14.26 10.43
CA LEU A 37 -3.92 13.08 9.57
C LEU A 37 -5.25 12.32 9.68
N ASN A 38 -6.03 12.27 8.60
CA ASN A 38 -7.26 11.49 8.57
C ASN A 38 -6.91 9.99 8.82
N SER A 39 -7.59 9.32 9.76
CA SER A 39 -7.40 7.89 10.04
C SER A 39 -7.51 7.00 8.79
N THR A 40 -8.35 7.38 7.82
CA THR A 40 -8.44 6.71 6.51
C THR A 40 -7.12 6.84 5.74
N LEU A 41 -6.51 8.03 5.75
CA LEU A 41 -5.24 8.27 5.09
C LEU A 41 -4.09 7.54 5.79
N ALA A 42 -4.10 7.48 7.13
CA ALA A 42 -3.15 6.70 7.91
C ALA A 42 -3.16 5.23 7.49
N PHE A 43 -4.36 4.65 7.32
CA PHE A 43 -4.54 3.28 6.86
C PHE A 43 -3.97 3.07 5.45
N VAL A 44 -4.28 3.96 4.51
CA VAL A 44 -3.75 3.88 3.13
C VAL A 44 -2.23 3.93 3.13
N VAL A 45 -1.63 4.92 3.83
CA VAL A 45 -0.17 5.06 3.92
C VAL A 45 0.47 3.80 4.50
N ALA A 46 -0.05 3.30 5.63
CA ALA A 46 0.52 2.12 6.29
C ALA A 46 0.35 0.85 5.45
N GLY A 47 -0.87 0.58 4.97
CA GLY A 47 -1.17 -0.64 4.21
C GLY A 47 -0.48 -0.68 2.85
N TRP A 48 -0.42 0.45 2.14
CA TRP A 48 0.16 0.49 0.80
C TRP A 48 1.68 0.47 0.83
N SER A 49 2.32 0.99 1.89
CA SER A 49 3.78 0.93 2.05
C SER A 49 4.31 -0.50 2.24
N LEU A 50 3.45 -1.46 2.60
CA LEU A 50 3.85 -2.87 2.72
C LEU A 50 4.03 -3.57 1.36
N PHE A 51 3.36 -3.11 0.29
CA PHE A 51 3.53 -3.70 -1.04
C PHE A 51 4.97 -3.63 -1.57
N PRO A 52 5.65 -2.46 -1.60
CA PRO A 52 7.04 -2.40 -2.03
C PRO A 52 7.97 -3.19 -1.09
N VAL A 53 7.63 -3.30 0.20
CA VAL A 53 8.38 -4.15 1.15
C VAL A 53 8.28 -5.62 0.75
N VAL A 54 7.08 -6.14 0.48
CA VAL A 54 6.90 -7.52 0.01
C VAL A 54 7.66 -7.75 -1.30
N TRP A 55 7.61 -6.80 -2.24
CA TRP A 55 8.35 -6.89 -3.50
C TRP A 55 9.86 -6.99 -3.29
N ILE A 56 10.44 -6.17 -2.41
CA ILE A 56 11.89 -6.20 -2.11
C ILE A 56 12.30 -7.59 -1.58
N LEU A 57 11.50 -8.16 -0.68
CA LEU A 57 11.82 -9.42 -0.01
C LEU A 57 11.51 -10.65 -0.88
N ALA A 58 10.61 -10.52 -1.85
CA ALA A 58 10.18 -11.58 -2.74
C ALA A 58 11.26 -12.03 -3.74
N PRO A 59 11.08 -13.19 -4.40
CA PRO A 59 11.91 -13.65 -5.53
C PRO A 59 12.09 -12.63 -6.66
N THR A 60 11.14 -11.69 -6.80
CA THR A 60 11.23 -10.58 -7.75
C THR A 60 12.33 -9.57 -7.37
N GLY A 61 12.57 -9.35 -6.08
CA GLY A 61 13.65 -8.56 -5.50
C GLY A 61 14.86 -9.40 -5.05
N PHE A 62 15.06 -9.52 -3.73
CA PHE A 62 16.20 -10.23 -3.11
C PHE A 62 16.01 -11.74 -2.98
N GLY A 63 14.78 -12.27 -3.09
CA GLY A 63 14.51 -13.71 -3.02
C GLY A 63 14.70 -14.31 -1.63
N LEU A 64 14.25 -13.61 -0.59
CA LEU A 64 14.37 -14.06 0.81
C LEU A 64 13.30 -15.08 1.22
N PHE A 65 12.25 -15.26 0.41
CA PHE A 65 11.22 -16.28 0.62
C PHE A 65 10.71 -16.88 -0.70
N THR A 66 9.87 -17.92 -0.63
CA THR A 66 9.35 -18.65 -1.79
C THR A 66 8.21 -17.90 -2.49
N THR A 67 7.93 -18.26 -3.74
CA THR A 67 6.79 -17.71 -4.52
C THR A 67 5.43 -17.98 -3.87
N LEU A 68 5.29 -19.09 -3.12
CA LEU A 68 4.08 -19.35 -2.35
C LEU A 68 3.90 -18.33 -1.21
N ILE A 69 4.98 -18.02 -0.48
CA ILE A 69 4.94 -17.02 0.59
C ILE A 69 4.66 -15.63 0.00
N GLU A 70 5.28 -15.28 -1.13
CA GLU A 70 4.97 -14.05 -1.87
C GLU A 70 3.47 -13.91 -2.16
N ALA A 71 2.87 -14.96 -2.73
CA ALA A 71 1.44 -14.96 -3.06
C ALA A 71 0.55 -14.83 -1.82
N VAL A 72 0.88 -15.51 -0.73
CA VAL A 72 0.12 -15.42 0.53
C VAL A 72 0.22 -14.03 1.15
N LEU A 73 1.41 -13.40 1.13
CA LEU A 73 1.61 -12.05 1.63
C LEU A 73 0.80 -11.03 0.83
N TYR A 74 0.84 -11.09 -0.51
CA TYR A 74 0.02 -10.23 -1.34
C TYR A 74 -1.47 -10.48 -1.17
N LEU A 75 -1.90 -11.74 -1.02
CA LEU A 75 -3.30 -12.07 -0.73
C LEU A 75 -3.76 -11.43 0.59
N ALA A 76 -2.95 -11.53 1.64
CA ALA A 76 -3.24 -10.92 2.93
C ALA A 76 -3.30 -9.38 2.84
N LEU A 77 -2.34 -8.77 2.13
CA LEU A 77 -2.35 -7.33 1.86
C LEU A 77 -3.58 -6.90 1.07
N ASP A 78 -3.97 -7.65 0.06
CA ASP A 78 -5.16 -7.36 -0.75
C ASP A 78 -6.44 -7.48 0.06
N PHE A 79 -6.56 -8.51 0.89
CA PHE A 79 -7.70 -8.65 1.80
C PHE A 79 -7.79 -7.45 2.76
N ALA A 80 -6.67 -7.06 3.37
CA ALA A 80 -6.63 -5.93 4.29
C ALA A 80 -6.95 -4.59 3.59
N THR A 81 -6.30 -4.32 2.46
CA THR A 81 -6.40 -3.02 1.76
C THR A 81 -7.65 -2.85 0.91
N LYS A 82 -8.34 -3.93 0.57
CA LYS A 82 -9.59 -3.87 -0.22
C LYS A 82 -10.81 -4.17 0.64
N ILE A 83 -10.84 -5.33 1.29
CA ILE A 83 -12.02 -5.81 2.01
C ILE A 83 -12.13 -5.12 3.37
N ALA A 84 -11.12 -5.26 4.23
CA ALA A 84 -11.17 -4.65 5.57
C ALA A 84 -11.25 -3.12 5.49
N PHE A 85 -10.54 -2.50 4.55
CA PHE A 85 -10.65 -1.08 4.27
C PHE A 85 -12.04 -0.65 3.78
N GLY A 86 -12.65 -1.43 2.88
CA GLY A 86 -14.01 -1.16 2.40
C GLY A 86 -15.03 -1.16 3.55
N PHE A 87 -14.98 -2.16 4.42
CA PHE A 87 -15.81 -2.19 5.63
C PHE A 87 -15.53 -1.01 6.56
N TYR A 88 -14.26 -0.64 6.74
CA TYR A 88 -13.87 0.50 7.57
C TYR A 88 -14.46 1.82 7.06
N ILE A 89 -14.44 2.06 5.74
CA ILE A 89 -15.03 3.26 5.13
C ILE A 89 -16.55 3.24 5.29
N VAL A 90 -17.23 2.15 4.91
CA VAL A 90 -18.70 2.06 4.97
C VAL A 90 -19.22 2.31 6.38
N LYS A 91 -18.57 1.73 7.39
CA LYS A 91 -18.95 1.94 8.79
C LYS A 91 -18.81 3.41 9.23
N ARG A 92 -17.87 4.15 8.64
CA ARG A 92 -17.60 5.56 8.97
C ARG A 92 -18.58 6.51 8.28
N GLU A 93 -19.07 6.13 7.09
CA GLU A 93 -20.05 6.90 6.32
C GLU A 93 -21.49 6.75 6.85
N ASN A 94 -21.83 5.60 7.45
CA ASN A 94 -23.14 5.33 8.07
C ASN A 94 -23.06 5.26 9.61
N PRO A 95 -22.99 6.41 10.33
CA PRO A 95 -22.96 6.42 11.78
C PRO A 95 -24.31 6.10 12.46
N SER A 96 -25.43 5.96 11.73
CA SER A 96 -26.78 6.02 12.29
C SER A 96 -27.51 4.67 12.50
N SER A 97 -26.81 3.55 12.74
CA SER A 97 -27.48 2.25 13.00
C SER A 97 -27.19 1.63 14.37
N HIS A 98 -26.56 2.38 15.28
CA HIS A 98 -26.44 2.02 16.69
C HIS A 98 -26.55 3.30 17.52
N ASP A 99 -27.79 3.74 17.71
CA ASP A 99 -28.40 4.13 19.00
C ASP A 99 -29.90 4.39 18.78
#